data_AF-A0AAW5MB73-F1
#
_entry.id   AF-A0AAW5MB73-F1
#
_cell.length_a   1.000
_cell.length_b   1.000
_cell.length_c   1.000
_cell.angle_alpha   90.00
_cell.angle_beta   90.00
_cell.angle_gamma   90.00
#
_symmetry.space_group_name_H-M   'P 1'
#
loop_
_entity.id
_entity.type
_entity.pdbx_description
1 polymer ?
#
loop_
_entity_poly.entity_id
_entity_poly.type
_entity_poly.pdbx_seq_one_letter_code
_entity_poly.pdbx_strand_id
1 'polypeptide(L)'
;MFEGIDKSTFDDPEFKEDSVRELVIAPILKKLGYLPTGKHRIARSKTLRNPFIRVGTRNHAVTTIPDYTFYIDERPVFVLDAKSPTEDLLDPNHVQQAYSYAIHPEICCDEFGLCNGRELVVFSFKTLEPLLHIDFEQFESNWDEIERQLAPKYLSTPVLRKFAPDFGMALLRMGLNKSTDFHMFQTRLNMFAKIDDSLMTASANCNFGAGDYCVSFDFHPDMLPIIIAGLPKQLRERFTYALKRTPFQAAAGLAIEVDINANLGEITKAQSEEFIPLIIREVYESRFNPTEVPNPQNDIPPNIFNLREHFVINTNVNAN
;
A
#
# COMPACT_ATOMS: atom_id res chain seq x y z
N MET A 1 -7.09 -1.43 -22.38
CA MET A 1 -5.72 -1.95 -22.25
C MET A 1 -5.50 -3.15 -23.15
N PHE A 2 -6.48 -4.05 -23.20
CA PHE A 2 -6.42 -5.28 -23.98
C PHE A 2 -7.29 -5.12 -25.24
N GLU A 3 -6.70 -4.64 -26.33
CA GLU A 3 -7.45 -4.41 -27.58
C GLU A 3 -7.85 -5.75 -28.21
N GLY A 4 -9.15 -5.93 -28.45
CA GLY A 4 -9.69 -7.10 -29.15
C GLY A 4 -9.70 -8.40 -28.34
N ILE A 5 -9.49 -8.33 -27.01
CA ILE A 5 -9.59 -9.49 -26.12
C ILE A 5 -10.86 -9.37 -25.28
N ASP A 6 -11.64 -10.44 -25.28
CA ASP A 6 -12.78 -10.64 -24.39
C ASP A 6 -12.76 -12.04 -23.75
N LYS A 7 -13.76 -12.34 -22.92
CA LYS A 7 -13.85 -13.64 -22.22
C LYS A 7 -13.85 -14.84 -23.20
N SER A 8 -14.45 -14.67 -24.37
CA SER A 8 -14.58 -15.72 -25.39
C SER A 8 -13.28 -15.97 -26.14
N THR A 9 -12.39 -14.98 -26.17
CA THR A 9 -11.05 -15.10 -26.77
C THR A 9 -10.25 -16.22 -26.10
N PHE A 10 -10.42 -16.40 -24.79
CA PHE A 10 -9.77 -17.46 -24.02
C PHE A 10 -10.40 -18.85 -24.20
N ASP A 11 -11.53 -18.96 -24.91
CA ASP A 11 -12.15 -20.24 -25.28
C ASP A 11 -11.62 -20.77 -26.62
N ASP A 12 -10.87 -19.95 -27.38
CA ASP A 12 -10.23 -20.37 -28.62
C ASP A 12 -9.10 -21.38 -28.32
N PRO A 13 -9.14 -22.62 -28.85
CA PRO A 13 -8.09 -23.62 -28.66
C PRO A 13 -6.70 -23.20 -29.16
N GLU A 14 -6.62 -22.21 -30.06
CA GLU A 14 -5.34 -21.67 -30.52
C GLU A 14 -4.81 -20.54 -29.64
N PHE A 15 -5.61 -20.01 -28.71
CA PHE A 15 -5.14 -19.06 -27.70
C PHE A 15 -4.40 -19.80 -26.58
N LYS A 16 -3.09 -20.00 -26.78
CA LYS A 16 -2.21 -20.75 -25.88
C LYS A 16 -1.39 -19.82 -24.99
N GLU A 17 -0.50 -20.39 -24.18
CA GLU A 17 0.37 -19.69 -23.23
C GLU A 17 1.18 -18.54 -23.90
N ASP A 18 1.64 -18.73 -25.14
CA ASP A 18 2.32 -17.69 -25.91
C ASP A 18 1.43 -16.48 -26.20
N SER A 19 0.13 -16.71 -26.47
CA SER A 19 -0.88 -15.67 -26.62
C SER A 19 -1.13 -14.93 -25.30
N VAL A 20 -1.19 -15.64 -24.17
CA VAL A 20 -1.28 -15.02 -22.84
C VAL A 20 -0.08 -14.09 -22.58
N ARG A 21 1.12 -14.57 -22.90
CA ARG A 21 2.38 -13.81 -22.75
C ARG A 21 2.38 -12.50 -23.52
N GLU A 22 1.95 -12.51 -24.78
CA GLU A 22 2.03 -11.34 -25.66
C GLU A 22 0.80 -10.42 -25.58
N LEU A 23 -0.40 -10.98 -25.39
CA LEU A 23 -1.65 -10.23 -25.50
C LEU A 23 -2.21 -9.80 -24.13
N VAL A 24 -1.79 -10.44 -23.02
CA VAL A 24 -2.24 -10.08 -21.67
C VAL A 24 -1.09 -9.60 -20.79
N ILE A 25 -0.06 -10.43 -20.57
CA ILE A 25 1.02 -10.09 -19.65
C ILE A 25 1.84 -8.90 -20.18
N ALA A 26 2.26 -8.92 -21.45
CA ALA A 26 3.07 -7.83 -22.00
C ALA A 26 2.40 -6.44 -21.90
N PRO A 27 1.10 -6.25 -22.21
CA PRO A 27 0.39 -5.00 -21.94
C PRO A 27 0.40 -4.56 -20.48
N ILE A 28 0.22 -5.48 -19.52
CA ILE A 28 0.30 -5.18 -18.08
C ILE A 28 1.69 -4.65 -17.75
N LEU A 29 2.75 -5.38 -18.13
CA LEU A 29 4.13 -4.98 -17.85
C LEU A 29 4.49 -3.63 -18.47
N LYS A 30 4.01 -3.37 -19.69
CA LYS A 30 4.19 -2.09 -20.38
C LYS A 30 3.52 -0.94 -19.63
N LYS A 31 2.28 -1.14 -19.16
CA LYS A 31 1.55 -0.10 -18.41
C LYS A 31 2.16 0.16 -17.03
N LEU A 32 2.72 -0.87 -16.38
CA LEU A 32 3.50 -0.73 -15.13
C LEU A 32 4.86 -0.04 -15.32
N GLY A 33 5.24 0.28 -16.57
CA GLY A 33 6.46 1.02 -16.89
C GLY A 33 7.73 0.16 -16.91
N TYR A 34 7.61 -1.16 -17.00
CA TYR A 34 8.76 -2.03 -17.17
C TYR A 34 9.31 -1.95 -18.60
N LEU A 35 10.64 -1.97 -18.70
CA LEU A 35 11.37 -1.91 -19.96
C LEU A 35 12.19 -3.19 -20.19
N PRO A 36 12.68 -3.45 -21.42
CA PRO A 36 13.64 -4.54 -21.65
C PRO A 36 15.00 -4.30 -20.99
N THR A 37 15.36 -3.03 -20.74
CA THR A 37 16.65 -2.61 -20.20
C THR A 37 16.50 -1.44 -19.24
N GLY A 38 17.48 -1.24 -18.36
CA GLY A 38 17.52 -0.12 -17.42
C GLY A 38 17.11 -0.54 -16.01
N LYS A 39 16.81 0.47 -15.18
CA LYS A 39 16.59 0.31 -13.74
C LYS A 39 15.41 -0.61 -13.39
N HIS A 40 14.28 -0.44 -14.07
CA HIS A 40 13.10 -1.29 -13.91
C HIS A 40 12.95 -2.13 -15.19
N ARG A 41 13.46 -3.36 -15.16
CA ARG A 41 13.51 -4.20 -16.36
C ARG A 41 12.93 -5.59 -16.16
N ILE A 42 12.55 -6.20 -17.27
CA ILE A 42 12.05 -7.58 -17.33
C ILE A 42 13.03 -8.42 -18.13
N ALA A 43 13.51 -9.52 -17.54
CA ALA A 43 14.18 -10.57 -18.31
C ALA A 43 13.17 -11.67 -18.62
N ARG A 44 13.05 -12.04 -19.89
CA ARG A 44 12.25 -13.18 -20.31
C ARG A 44 13.10 -14.44 -20.34
N SER A 45 12.52 -15.57 -19.95
CA SER A 45 13.13 -16.90 -20.09
C SER A 45 14.56 -17.01 -19.52
N LYS A 46 14.79 -16.43 -18.33
CA LYS A 46 16.10 -16.50 -17.67
C LYS A 46 16.39 -17.96 -17.29
N THR A 47 17.47 -18.53 -17.81
CA THR A 47 17.88 -19.89 -17.40
C THR A 47 18.45 -19.87 -15.99
N LEU A 48 17.83 -20.61 -15.09
CA LEU A 48 18.26 -20.85 -13.71
C LEU A 48 18.95 -22.22 -13.64
N ARG A 49 20.14 -22.25 -13.05
CA ARG A 49 20.92 -23.49 -12.93
C ARG A 49 20.89 -23.99 -11.50
N ASN A 50 20.15 -25.07 -11.29
CA ASN A 50 20.16 -25.73 -10.00
C ASN A 50 21.50 -26.48 -9.79
N PRO A 51 22.03 -26.51 -8.56
CA PRO A 51 23.16 -27.38 -8.25
C PRO A 51 22.79 -28.82 -8.63
N PHE A 52 23.66 -29.43 -9.43
CA PHE A 52 23.43 -30.70 -10.12
C PHE A 52 22.92 -31.81 -9.20
N ILE A 53 21.99 -32.62 -9.70
CA ILE A 53 21.65 -33.89 -9.06
C ILE A 53 22.75 -34.88 -9.43
N ARG A 54 23.53 -35.31 -8.44
CA ARG A 54 24.54 -36.34 -8.65
C ARG A 54 23.91 -37.73 -8.51
N VAL A 55 23.77 -38.43 -9.64
CA VAL A 55 23.29 -39.82 -9.68
C VAL A 55 24.50 -40.71 -9.97
N GLY A 56 25.00 -41.37 -8.93
CA GLY A 56 26.29 -42.09 -8.98
C GLY A 56 27.46 -41.11 -9.22
N THR A 57 28.19 -41.28 -10.33
CA THR A 57 29.30 -40.39 -10.72
C THR A 57 28.89 -39.32 -11.74
N ARG A 58 27.65 -39.32 -12.24
CA ARG A 58 27.18 -38.38 -13.26
C ARG A 58 26.41 -37.23 -12.64
N ASN A 59 26.80 -36.02 -13.00
CA ASN A 59 26.06 -34.80 -12.67
C ASN A 59 24.96 -34.59 -13.72
N HIS A 60 23.71 -34.50 -13.28
CA HIS A 60 22.59 -34.09 -14.14
C HIS A 60 22.32 -32.61 -13.87
N ALA A 61 22.49 -31.78 -14.90
CA ALA A 61 22.12 -30.38 -14.85
C ALA A 61 20.58 -30.28 -14.87
N VAL A 62 20.00 -29.66 -13.86
CA VAL A 62 18.58 -29.35 -13.81
C VAL A 62 18.44 -27.86 -14.05
N THR A 63 17.99 -27.49 -15.25
CA THR A 63 17.72 -26.10 -15.61
C THR A 63 16.23 -25.82 -15.52
N THR A 64 15.89 -24.70 -14.91
CA THR A 64 14.53 -24.18 -14.82
C THR A 64 14.47 -22.81 -15.48
N ILE A 65 13.33 -22.45 -16.06
CA ILE A 65 13.19 -21.21 -16.86
C ILE A 65 11.86 -20.56 -16.49
N PRO A 66 11.83 -19.51 -15.66
CA PRO A 66 10.66 -18.66 -15.51
C PRO A 66 10.38 -17.86 -16.79
N ASP A 67 9.10 -17.62 -17.08
CA ASP A 67 8.71 -16.78 -18.21
C ASP A 67 9.18 -15.33 -18.05
N TYR A 68 8.95 -14.74 -16.89
CA TYR A 68 9.34 -13.36 -16.60
C TYR A 68 10.03 -13.25 -15.24
N THR A 69 11.19 -12.60 -15.22
CA THR A 69 11.88 -12.17 -14.00
C THR A 69 11.98 -10.66 -13.97
N PHE A 70 11.50 -10.06 -12.88
CA PHE A 70 11.44 -8.63 -12.68
C PHE A 70 12.70 -8.17 -11.96
N TYR A 71 13.28 -7.08 -12.45
CA TYR A 71 14.50 -6.49 -11.92
C TYR A 71 14.30 -5.04 -11.51
N ILE A 72 14.83 -4.70 -10.34
CA ILE A 72 15.00 -3.33 -9.86
C ILE A 72 16.48 -3.16 -9.50
N ASP A 73 17.17 -2.22 -10.16
CA ASP A 73 18.61 -1.98 -9.97
C ASP A 73 19.45 -3.29 -10.05
N GLU A 74 19.17 -4.12 -11.06
CA GLU A 74 19.81 -5.45 -11.28
C GLU A 74 19.51 -6.55 -10.25
N ARG A 75 18.74 -6.25 -9.20
CA ARG A 75 18.24 -7.26 -8.25
C ARG A 75 16.93 -7.89 -8.76
N PRO A 76 16.83 -9.23 -8.85
CA PRO A 76 15.54 -9.89 -9.06
C PRO A 76 14.61 -9.61 -7.88
N VAL A 77 13.36 -9.21 -8.15
CA VAL A 77 12.39 -8.87 -7.11
C VAL A 77 11.07 -9.63 -7.20
N PHE A 78 10.80 -10.25 -8.35
CA PHE A 78 9.55 -10.97 -8.59
C PHE A 78 9.71 -11.91 -9.79
N VAL A 79 8.92 -12.99 -9.82
CA VAL A 79 8.79 -13.90 -10.96
C VAL A 79 7.32 -14.04 -11.33
N LEU A 80 7.01 -13.99 -12.63
CA LEU A 80 5.67 -14.25 -13.17
C LEU A 80 5.78 -15.38 -14.20
N ASP A 81 4.98 -16.43 -14.02
CA ASP A 81 4.88 -17.55 -14.96
C ASP A 81 3.53 -17.48 -15.70
N ALA A 82 3.56 -17.73 -17.00
CA ALA A 82 2.37 -17.81 -17.82
C ALA A 82 1.85 -19.26 -17.84
N LYS A 83 0.54 -19.40 -18.01
CA LYS A 83 -0.13 -20.69 -18.20
C LYS A 83 -1.10 -20.64 -19.37
N SER A 84 -1.52 -21.79 -19.85
CA SER A 84 -2.61 -21.88 -20.83
C SER A 84 -3.93 -21.40 -20.18
N PRO A 85 -4.85 -20.72 -20.90
CA PRO A 85 -6.13 -20.28 -20.34
C PRO A 85 -7.02 -21.38 -19.75
N THR A 86 -6.71 -22.64 -20.04
CA THR A 86 -7.42 -23.82 -19.53
C THR A 86 -6.85 -24.39 -18.24
N GLU A 87 -5.67 -23.92 -17.81
CA GLU A 87 -5.00 -24.38 -16.60
C GLU A 87 -5.49 -23.61 -15.36
N ASP A 88 -5.68 -24.33 -14.26
CA ASP A 88 -6.05 -23.76 -12.96
C ASP A 88 -4.80 -23.18 -12.28
N LEU A 89 -4.77 -21.87 -12.04
CA LEU A 89 -3.63 -21.21 -11.41
C LEU A 89 -3.42 -21.61 -9.95
N LEU A 90 -4.41 -22.20 -9.30
CA LEU A 90 -4.33 -22.70 -7.93
C LEU A 90 -3.93 -24.18 -7.85
N ASP A 91 -3.70 -24.86 -8.99
CA ASP A 91 -3.16 -26.22 -9.00
C ASP A 91 -1.80 -26.23 -8.25
N PRO A 92 -1.63 -27.08 -7.23
CA PRO A 92 -0.41 -27.14 -6.45
C PRO A 92 0.86 -27.32 -7.28
N ASN A 93 0.80 -28.01 -8.43
CA ASN A 93 1.96 -28.22 -9.30
C ASN A 93 2.40 -26.91 -9.97
N HIS A 94 1.46 -26.09 -10.44
CA HIS A 94 1.76 -24.80 -11.05
C HIS A 94 2.28 -23.81 -10.01
N VAL A 95 1.64 -23.78 -8.82
CA VAL A 95 2.11 -22.94 -7.70
C VAL A 95 3.51 -23.36 -7.26
N GLN A 96 3.76 -24.67 -7.09
CA GLN A 96 5.09 -25.19 -6.72
C GLN A 96 6.16 -24.87 -7.77
N GLN A 97 5.80 -24.93 -9.07
CA GLN A 97 6.70 -24.57 -10.15
C GLN A 97 7.14 -23.10 -10.05
N ALA A 98 6.19 -22.16 -9.99
CA ALA A 98 6.54 -20.73 -9.88
C ALA A 98 7.23 -20.40 -8.55
N TYR A 99 6.82 -21.03 -7.45
CA TYR A 99 7.49 -20.94 -6.16
C TYR A 99 8.96 -21.36 -6.25
N SER A 100 9.25 -22.48 -6.93
CA SER A 100 10.63 -22.98 -7.10
C SER A 100 11.55 -21.98 -7.80
N TYR A 101 11.01 -21.18 -8.72
CA TYR A 101 11.75 -20.11 -9.38
C TYR A 101 12.03 -18.96 -8.41
N ALA A 102 11.03 -18.56 -7.62
CA ALA A 102 11.14 -17.45 -6.68
C ALA A 102 12.22 -17.68 -5.60
N ILE A 103 12.28 -18.89 -5.05
CA ILE A 103 13.26 -19.27 -4.02
C ILE A 103 14.63 -19.67 -4.58
N HIS A 104 14.79 -19.75 -5.91
CA HIS A 104 16.06 -20.14 -6.51
C HIS A 104 17.18 -19.17 -6.08
N PRO A 105 18.40 -19.63 -5.77
CA PRO A 105 19.48 -18.77 -5.28
C PRO A 105 19.84 -17.57 -6.18
N GLU A 106 19.62 -17.71 -7.48
CA GLU A 106 19.84 -16.63 -8.47
C GLU A 106 18.69 -15.59 -8.56
N ILE A 107 17.54 -15.87 -7.93
CA ILE A 107 16.35 -15.02 -7.91
C ILE A 107 16.11 -14.50 -6.49
N CYS A 108 15.82 -15.39 -5.53
CA CYS A 108 15.64 -15.11 -4.11
C CYS A 108 14.69 -13.92 -3.84
N CYS A 109 13.45 -14.03 -4.34
CA CYS A 109 12.40 -13.04 -4.12
C CYS A 109 11.27 -13.55 -3.23
N ASP A 110 10.58 -12.63 -2.56
CA ASP A 110 9.56 -12.96 -1.55
C ASP A 110 8.18 -13.28 -2.11
N GLU A 111 7.98 -12.91 -3.36
CA GLU A 111 6.70 -12.89 -4.04
C GLU A 111 6.87 -13.40 -5.47
N PHE A 112 5.82 -14.03 -5.97
CA PHE A 112 5.76 -14.58 -7.32
C PHE A 112 4.30 -14.62 -7.79
N GLY A 113 4.09 -14.81 -9.09
CA GLY A 113 2.75 -14.82 -9.65
C GLY A 113 2.58 -15.80 -10.80
N LEU A 114 1.31 -16.05 -11.10
CA LEU A 114 0.84 -16.87 -12.19
C LEU A 114 -0.22 -16.09 -12.98
N CYS A 115 -0.24 -16.24 -14.30
CA CYS A 115 -1.29 -15.68 -15.14
C CYS A 115 -1.61 -16.61 -16.32
N ASN A 116 -2.88 -16.99 -16.48
CA ASN A 116 -3.38 -17.80 -17.60
C ASN A 116 -4.17 -16.93 -18.61
N GLY A 117 -4.13 -15.61 -18.47
CA GLY A 117 -4.92 -14.67 -19.26
C GLY A 117 -6.33 -14.43 -18.73
N ARG A 118 -6.98 -15.46 -18.16
CA ARG A 118 -8.28 -15.34 -17.50
C ARG A 118 -8.18 -14.80 -16.08
N GLU A 119 -7.08 -15.10 -15.40
CA GLU A 119 -6.84 -14.79 -14.01
C GLU A 119 -5.40 -14.33 -13.83
N LEU A 120 -5.18 -13.52 -12.82
CA LEU A 120 -3.86 -13.15 -12.31
C LEU A 120 -3.84 -13.45 -10.81
N VAL A 121 -2.86 -14.26 -10.39
CA VAL A 121 -2.68 -14.62 -8.98
C VAL A 121 -1.27 -14.26 -8.54
N VAL A 122 -1.16 -13.59 -7.39
CA VAL A 122 0.12 -13.23 -6.76
C VAL A 122 0.20 -13.87 -5.39
N PHE A 123 1.34 -14.49 -5.08
CA PHE A 123 1.61 -15.21 -3.85
C PHE A 123 2.80 -14.59 -3.10
N SER A 124 2.89 -14.90 -1.80
CA SER A 124 4.09 -14.69 -1.00
C SER A 124 4.39 -15.93 -0.18
N PHE A 125 5.67 -16.21 0.10
CA PHE A 125 6.02 -17.28 1.05
C PHE A 125 5.60 -16.97 2.50
N LYS A 126 5.20 -15.73 2.79
CA LYS A 126 4.83 -15.27 4.13
C LYS A 126 3.39 -15.61 4.51
N THR A 127 2.55 -15.92 3.52
CA THR A 127 1.12 -16.18 3.70
C THR A 127 0.71 -17.43 2.93
N LEU A 128 -0.31 -18.13 3.41
CA LEU A 128 -0.88 -19.27 2.68
C LEU A 128 -1.81 -18.79 1.56
N GLU A 129 -2.61 -17.77 1.85
CA GLU A 129 -3.53 -17.18 0.88
C GLU A 129 -2.77 -16.30 -0.14
N PRO A 130 -3.24 -16.23 -1.39
CA PRO A 130 -2.75 -15.29 -2.39
C PRO A 130 -2.84 -13.83 -1.88
N LEU A 131 -1.84 -13.03 -2.22
CA LEU A 131 -1.86 -11.58 -2.04
C LEU A 131 -2.85 -10.88 -2.99
N LEU A 132 -3.09 -11.48 -4.15
CA LEU A 132 -4.04 -11.03 -5.16
C LEU A 132 -4.54 -12.25 -5.93
N HIS A 133 -5.84 -12.29 -6.20
CA HIS A 133 -6.46 -13.21 -7.15
C HIS A 133 -7.59 -12.44 -7.82
N ILE A 134 -7.46 -12.21 -9.12
CA ILE A 134 -8.39 -11.37 -9.87
C ILE A 134 -8.67 -11.96 -11.25
N ASP A 135 -9.93 -11.84 -11.70
CA ASP A 135 -10.39 -12.22 -13.03
C ASP A 135 -10.07 -11.12 -14.05
N PHE A 136 -9.83 -11.52 -15.31
CA PHE A 136 -9.51 -10.65 -16.44
C PHE A 136 -10.51 -9.51 -16.61
N GLU A 137 -11.80 -9.80 -16.40
CA GLU A 137 -12.91 -8.86 -16.51
C GLU A 137 -12.78 -7.68 -15.52
N GLN A 138 -12.02 -7.88 -14.44
CA GLN A 138 -11.78 -6.90 -13.39
C GLN A 138 -10.40 -6.23 -13.51
N PHE A 139 -9.53 -6.64 -14.44
CA PHE A 139 -8.17 -6.11 -14.53
C PHE A 139 -8.15 -4.58 -14.74
N GLU A 140 -9.07 -4.06 -15.55
CA GLU A 140 -9.13 -2.61 -15.79
C GLU A 140 -9.81 -1.86 -14.64
N SER A 141 -10.89 -2.40 -14.07
CA SER A 141 -11.62 -1.76 -12.97
C SER A 141 -10.82 -1.76 -11.67
N ASN A 142 -9.98 -2.76 -11.45
CA ASN A 142 -9.18 -2.93 -10.23
C ASN A 142 -7.68 -2.80 -10.54
N TRP A 143 -7.34 -1.96 -11.54
CA TRP A 143 -5.96 -1.77 -11.95
C TRP A 143 -5.05 -1.34 -10.79
N ASP A 144 -5.57 -0.54 -9.87
CA ASP A 144 -4.81 -0.05 -8.70
C ASP A 144 -4.31 -1.20 -7.83
N GLU A 145 -5.03 -2.32 -7.72
CA GLU A 145 -4.58 -3.50 -6.97
C GLU A 145 -3.47 -4.26 -7.73
N ILE A 146 -3.58 -4.38 -9.05
CA ILE A 146 -2.51 -4.95 -9.89
C ILE A 146 -1.24 -4.09 -9.79
N GLU A 147 -1.39 -2.76 -9.88
CA GLU A 147 -0.29 -1.82 -9.72
C GLU A 147 0.33 -1.91 -8.33
N ARG A 148 -0.49 -1.99 -7.27
CA ARG A 148 -0.04 -2.14 -5.89
C ARG A 148 0.80 -3.41 -5.68
N GLN A 149 0.48 -4.51 -6.36
CA GLN A 149 1.26 -5.74 -6.24
C GLN A 149 2.52 -5.75 -7.12
N LEU A 150 2.41 -5.28 -8.37
CA LEU A 150 3.43 -5.54 -9.40
C LEU A 150 4.27 -4.32 -9.80
N ALA A 151 3.92 -3.09 -9.43
CA ALA A 151 4.70 -1.93 -9.86
C ALA A 151 6.07 -1.87 -9.15
N PRO A 152 7.12 -1.32 -9.81
CA PRO A 152 8.46 -1.25 -9.25
C PRO A 152 8.52 -0.62 -7.85
N LYS A 153 7.75 0.45 -7.62
CA LYS A 153 7.69 1.18 -6.33
C LYS A 153 7.30 0.26 -5.17
N TYR A 154 6.33 -0.64 -5.37
CA TYR A 154 5.83 -1.51 -4.33
C TYR A 154 6.68 -2.76 -4.17
N LEU A 155 7.21 -3.32 -5.27
CA LEU A 155 8.14 -4.44 -5.19
C LEU A 155 9.49 -4.05 -4.54
N SER A 156 9.96 -2.82 -4.73
CA SER A 156 11.15 -2.32 -4.02
C SER A 156 10.88 -2.01 -2.55
N THR A 157 9.64 -1.64 -2.22
CA THR A 157 9.28 -1.20 -0.86
C THR A 157 7.87 -1.68 -0.50
N PRO A 158 7.70 -2.99 -0.19
CA PRO A 158 6.37 -3.60 0.01
C PRO A 158 5.52 -2.97 1.12
N VAL A 159 6.16 -2.33 2.10
CA VAL A 159 5.44 -1.61 3.18
C VAL A 159 4.55 -0.49 2.65
N LEU A 160 4.88 0.10 1.48
CA LEU A 160 4.07 1.17 0.88
C LEU A 160 2.66 0.71 0.49
N ARG A 161 2.43 -0.60 0.32
CA ARG A 161 1.10 -1.15 -0.02
C ARG A 161 0.06 -0.91 1.07
N LYS A 162 0.51 -0.72 2.32
CA LYS A 162 -0.35 -0.46 3.48
C LYS A 162 -0.78 0.99 3.61
N PHE A 163 -0.13 1.91 2.90
CA PHE A 163 -0.45 3.33 3.01
C PHE A 163 -1.68 3.65 2.16
N ALA A 164 -2.62 4.37 2.77
CA ALA A 164 -3.76 4.92 2.07
C ALA A 164 -3.30 6.10 1.18
N PRO A 165 -3.92 6.32 0.01
CA PRO A 165 -3.63 7.46 -0.84
C PRO A 165 -3.82 8.80 -0.11
N ASP A 166 -3.09 9.84 -0.54
CA ASP A 166 -3.24 11.19 0.01
C ASP A 166 -4.59 11.81 -0.35
N PHE A 167 -5.32 12.28 0.66
CA PHE A 167 -6.63 12.88 0.50
C PHE A 167 -6.56 14.23 -0.22
N GLY A 168 -5.57 15.07 0.07
CA GLY A 168 -5.45 16.38 -0.57
C GLY A 168 -5.20 16.28 -2.08
N MET A 169 -4.37 15.34 -2.50
CA MET A 169 -4.16 15.00 -3.91
C MET A 169 -5.45 14.49 -4.58
N ALA A 170 -6.25 13.69 -3.87
CA ALA A 170 -7.54 13.24 -4.38
C ALA A 170 -8.49 14.43 -4.59
N LEU A 171 -8.60 15.34 -3.62
CA LEU A 171 -9.42 16.55 -3.73
C LEU A 171 -8.97 17.44 -4.91
N LEU A 172 -7.66 17.64 -5.08
CA LEU A 172 -7.11 18.40 -6.21
C LEU A 172 -7.49 17.77 -7.55
N ARG A 173 -7.40 16.44 -7.68
CA ARG A 173 -7.79 15.71 -8.90
C ARG A 173 -9.29 15.79 -9.20
N MET A 174 -10.12 15.97 -8.18
CA MET A 174 -11.55 16.25 -8.34
C MET A 174 -11.85 17.70 -8.77
N GLY A 175 -10.82 18.54 -8.91
CA GLY A 175 -10.95 19.95 -9.33
C GLY A 175 -11.15 20.92 -8.17
N LEU A 176 -11.02 20.47 -6.93
CA LEU A 176 -11.10 21.34 -5.75
C LEU A 176 -9.79 22.11 -5.57
N ASN A 177 -9.88 23.26 -4.93
CA ASN A 177 -8.75 24.19 -4.84
C ASN A 177 -8.65 24.84 -3.46
N LYS A 178 -7.63 25.69 -3.28
CA LYS A 178 -7.32 26.36 -2.01
C LYS A 178 -8.40 27.33 -1.52
N SER A 179 -9.32 27.76 -2.39
CA SER A 179 -10.48 28.59 -2.01
C SER A 179 -11.69 27.76 -1.59
N THR A 180 -11.60 26.43 -1.63
CA THR A 180 -12.68 25.55 -1.19
C THR A 180 -12.59 25.39 0.33
N ASP A 181 -13.68 25.72 1.01
CA ASP A 181 -13.84 25.51 2.44
C ASP A 181 -14.32 24.08 2.73
N PHE A 182 -13.51 23.32 3.45
CA PHE A 182 -13.83 21.96 3.88
C PHE A 182 -14.24 21.98 5.35
N HIS A 183 -15.53 21.77 5.60
CA HIS A 183 -16.03 21.55 6.95
C HIS A 183 -16.02 20.05 7.25
N MET A 184 -15.15 19.64 8.17
CA MET A 184 -14.96 18.23 8.53
C MET A 184 -15.36 18.03 9.99
N PHE A 185 -16.37 17.20 10.20
CA PHE A 185 -16.92 16.90 11.52
C PHE A 185 -16.42 15.55 12.03
N GLN A 186 -16.21 15.47 13.33
CA GLN A 186 -15.77 14.27 14.05
C GLN A 186 -14.45 13.71 13.52
N THR A 187 -13.56 14.59 13.07
CA THR A 187 -12.25 14.22 12.54
C THR A 187 -11.37 13.74 13.67
N ARG A 188 -10.94 12.48 13.62
CA ARG A 188 -10.08 11.88 14.66
C ARG A 188 -8.61 12.01 14.28
N LEU A 189 -7.95 13.01 14.86
CA LEU A 189 -6.53 13.25 14.67
C LEU A 189 -5.71 12.20 15.42
N ASN A 190 -4.61 11.75 14.82
CA ASN A 190 -3.75 10.71 15.38
C ASN A 190 -2.30 11.15 15.56
N MET A 191 -1.49 11.20 14.49
CA MET A 191 -0.07 11.44 14.63
C MET A 191 0.22 12.93 14.54
N PHE A 192 0.63 13.54 15.65
CA PHE A 192 1.02 14.94 15.71
C PHE A 192 2.53 15.07 15.65
N ALA A 193 3.02 16.06 14.91
CA ALA A 193 4.42 16.42 14.87
C ALA A 193 4.58 17.94 14.85
N LYS A 194 5.59 18.44 15.57
CA LYS A 194 6.08 19.81 15.39
C LYS A 194 7.14 19.79 14.29
N ILE A 195 6.88 20.48 13.18
CA ILE A 195 7.81 20.57 12.05
C ILE A 195 8.84 21.66 12.33
N ASP A 196 8.37 22.84 12.74
CA ASP A 196 9.18 23.96 13.18
C ASP A 196 8.41 24.84 14.19
N ASP A 197 8.92 26.03 14.50
CA ASP A 197 8.31 26.95 15.46
C ASP A 197 7.02 27.63 14.96
N SER A 198 6.72 27.52 13.66
CA SER A 198 5.56 28.10 12.99
C SER A 198 4.58 27.07 12.43
N LEU A 199 4.97 25.80 12.36
CA LEU A 199 4.19 24.73 11.74
C LEU A 199 4.12 23.47 12.60
N MET A 200 2.89 23.03 12.84
CA MET A 200 2.58 21.69 13.33
C MET A 200 1.75 20.96 12.28
N THR A 201 1.83 19.64 12.30
CA THR A 201 1.02 18.77 11.46
C THR A 201 0.38 17.66 12.29
N ALA A 202 -0.80 17.21 11.86
CA ALA A 202 -1.48 16.05 12.41
C ALA A 202 -2.05 15.17 11.29
N SER A 203 -1.93 13.85 11.39
CA SER A 203 -2.57 12.94 10.42
C SER A 203 -3.91 12.38 10.91
N ALA A 204 -4.79 12.06 9.98
CA ALA A 204 -5.97 11.24 10.21
C ALA A 204 -6.22 10.33 9.00
N ASN A 205 -6.97 9.25 9.20
CA ASN A 205 -7.55 8.50 8.09
C ASN A 205 -9.00 8.93 7.91
N CYS A 206 -9.46 8.97 6.67
CA CYS A 206 -10.84 9.27 6.35
C CYS A 206 -11.33 8.37 5.21
N ASN A 207 -12.61 8.04 5.23
CA ASN A 207 -13.28 7.41 4.11
C ASN A 207 -14.01 8.49 3.31
N PHE A 208 -13.80 8.55 2.00
CA PHE A 208 -14.44 9.55 1.15
C PHE A 208 -14.77 8.98 -0.22
N GLY A 209 -16.05 8.98 -0.59
CA GLY A 209 -16.50 8.44 -1.87
C GLY A 209 -16.26 6.93 -1.97
N ALA A 210 -15.28 6.54 -2.79
CA ALA A 210 -15.03 5.15 -3.17
C ALA A 210 -13.91 4.45 -2.37
N GLY A 211 -13.25 5.13 -1.42
CA GLY A 211 -12.14 4.51 -0.71
C GLY A 211 -11.66 5.24 0.54
N ASP A 212 -10.65 4.63 1.16
CA ASP A 212 -9.94 5.15 2.32
C ASP A 212 -8.74 6.00 1.91
N TYR A 213 -8.53 7.11 2.62
CA TYR A 213 -7.44 8.06 2.40
C TYR A 213 -6.74 8.41 3.71
N CYS A 214 -5.47 8.79 3.59
CA CYS A 214 -4.75 9.47 4.66
C CYS A 214 -4.80 10.98 4.39
N VAL A 215 -5.11 11.77 5.42
CA VAL A 215 -5.11 13.22 5.36
C VAL A 215 -4.08 13.77 6.35
N SER A 216 -3.26 14.70 5.88
CA SER A 216 -2.38 15.51 6.73
C SER A 216 -3.03 16.86 6.97
N PHE A 217 -3.02 17.34 8.21
CA PHE A 217 -3.55 18.62 8.61
C PHE A 217 -2.45 19.50 9.15
N ASP A 218 -2.22 20.64 8.50
CA ASP A 218 -1.22 21.61 8.92
C ASP A 218 -1.88 22.78 9.64
N PHE A 219 -1.24 23.24 10.71
CA PHE A 219 -1.74 24.34 11.53
C PHE A 219 -0.62 25.05 12.30
N HIS A 220 -0.86 26.32 12.60
CA HIS A 220 0.03 27.10 13.47
C HIS A 220 0.00 26.55 14.91
N PRO A 221 1.15 26.47 15.62
CA PRO A 221 1.22 25.98 16.99
C PRO A 221 0.22 26.59 18.00
N ASP A 222 -0.21 27.83 17.77
CA ASP A 222 -1.22 28.51 18.61
C ASP A 222 -2.61 27.85 18.57
N MET A 223 -2.90 27.05 17.55
CA MET A 223 -4.14 26.27 17.49
C MET A 223 -4.08 25.01 18.35
N LEU A 224 -2.89 24.52 18.74
CA LEU A 224 -2.75 23.28 19.50
C LEU A 224 -3.60 23.28 20.79
N PRO A 225 -3.58 24.33 21.66
CA PRO A 225 -4.41 24.37 22.85
C PRO A 225 -5.92 24.23 22.59
N ILE A 226 -6.40 24.72 21.44
CA ILE A 226 -7.81 24.64 21.02
C ILE A 226 -8.11 23.21 20.54
N ILE A 227 -7.25 22.65 19.70
CA ILE A 227 -7.36 21.27 19.17
C ILE A 227 -7.42 20.24 20.29
N ILE A 228 -6.67 20.44 21.38
CA ILE A 228 -6.61 19.49 22.50
C ILE A 228 -7.48 19.90 23.70
N ALA A 229 -8.36 20.90 23.53
CA ALA A 229 -9.17 21.46 24.61
C ALA A 229 -10.16 20.44 25.21
N GLY A 230 -10.58 19.43 24.45
CA GLY A 230 -11.42 18.33 24.94
C GLY A 230 -10.71 17.37 25.90
N LEU A 231 -9.37 17.31 25.90
CA LEU A 231 -8.62 16.38 26.74
C LEU A 231 -8.70 16.76 28.23
N PRO A 232 -8.78 15.77 29.14
CA PRO A 232 -8.54 15.96 30.57
C PRO A 232 -7.20 16.67 30.83
N LYS A 233 -7.16 17.57 31.82
CA LYS A 233 -6.00 18.43 32.09
C LYS A 233 -4.66 17.68 32.14
N GLN A 234 -4.60 16.57 32.88
CA GLN A 234 -3.37 15.78 33.02
C GLN A 234 -2.90 15.17 31.69
N LEU A 235 -3.84 14.69 30.87
CA LEU A 235 -3.55 14.13 29.54
C LEU A 235 -3.07 15.22 28.58
N ARG A 236 -3.71 16.40 28.64
CA ARG A 236 -3.34 17.58 27.85
C ARG A 236 -1.91 18.04 28.12
N GLU A 237 -1.54 18.12 29.40
CA GLU A 237 -0.19 18.52 29.83
C GLU A 237 0.87 17.52 29.33
N ARG A 238 0.61 16.21 29.46
CA ARG A 238 1.50 15.16 28.97
C ARG A 238 1.66 15.19 27.45
N PHE A 239 0.55 15.31 26.72
CA PHE A 239 0.55 15.37 25.26
C PHE A 239 1.31 16.60 24.75
N THR A 240 1.06 17.77 25.35
CA THR A 240 1.78 19.01 25.03
C THR A 240 3.28 18.88 25.33
N TYR A 241 3.63 18.25 26.46
CA TYR A 241 5.03 18.04 26.82
C TYR A 241 5.75 17.12 25.83
N ALA A 242 5.08 16.06 25.34
CA ALA A 242 5.65 15.16 24.34
C ALA A 242 6.02 15.88 23.04
N LEU A 243 5.21 16.84 22.59
CA LEU A 243 5.47 17.65 21.39
C LEU A 243 6.59 18.69 21.57
N LYS A 244 7.04 18.94 22.81
CA LYS A 244 8.12 19.91 23.13
C LYS A 244 9.49 19.27 23.31
N ARG A 245 9.59 17.94 23.25
CA ARG A 245 10.85 17.19 23.41
C ARG A 245 11.05 16.24 22.25
N THR A 246 12.30 15.92 21.92
CA THR A 246 12.63 14.92 20.89
C THR A 246 11.85 13.61 21.11
N PRO A 247 11.19 13.05 20.08
CA PRO A 247 11.28 13.38 18.65
C PRO A 247 10.32 14.49 18.17
N PHE A 248 9.73 15.27 19.07
CA PHE A 248 8.73 16.31 18.80
C PHE A 248 7.45 15.77 18.15
N GLN A 249 7.09 14.55 18.52
CA GLN A 249 5.93 13.81 18.00
C GLN A 249 5.12 13.21 19.14
N ALA A 250 3.81 13.08 18.93
CA ALA A 250 2.88 12.43 19.85
C ALA A 250 1.73 11.78 19.08
N ALA A 251 1.39 10.55 19.45
CA ALA A 251 0.23 9.84 18.97
C ALA A 251 -0.96 10.10 19.88
N ALA A 252 -2.07 10.58 19.33
CA ALA A 252 -3.33 10.74 20.04
C ALA A 252 -4.12 9.42 20.14
N GLY A 253 -3.75 8.40 19.36
CA GLY A 253 -4.48 7.13 19.31
C GLY A 253 -5.94 7.33 18.92
N LEU A 254 -6.22 8.26 18.00
CA LEU A 254 -7.59 8.62 17.58
C LEU A 254 -8.49 9.12 18.73
N ALA A 255 -7.92 9.54 19.87
CA ALA A 255 -8.69 10.01 21.03
C ALA A 255 -8.95 11.52 21.02
N ILE A 256 -8.35 12.27 20.09
CA ILE A 256 -8.62 13.69 19.87
C ILE A 256 -9.54 13.78 18.66
N GLU A 257 -10.78 14.15 18.91
CA GLU A 257 -11.80 14.33 17.87
C GLU A 257 -12.14 15.82 17.75
N VAL A 258 -12.14 16.34 16.53
CA VAL A 258 -12.36 17.77 16.27
C VAL A 258 -13.35 18.00 15.13
N ASP A 259 -14.06 19.11 15.22
CA ASP A 259 -14.81 19.70 14.11
C ASP A 259 -14.00 20.89 13.61
N ILE A 260 -13.68 20.91 12.32
CA ILE A 260 -12.73 21.86 11.76
C ILE A 260 -13.21 22.42 10.42
N ASN A 261 -12.77 23.62 10.10
CA ASN A 261 -12.69 24.11 8.74
C ASN A 261 -11.24 24.10 8.28
N ALA A 262 -11.02 23.61 7.07
CA ALA A 262 -9.72 23.58 6.44
C ALA A 262 -9.79 23.93 4.94
N ASN A 263 -8.66 24.32 4.37
CA ASN A 263 -8.49 24.49 2.93
C ASN A 263 -7.33 23.64 2.41
N LEU A 264 -7.30 23.37 1.11
CA LEU A 264 -6.11 22.76 0.49
C LEU A 264 -4.88 23.66 0.66
N GLY A 265 -3.76 23.05 1.04
CA GLY A 265 -2.45 23.66 1.11
C GLY A 265 -1.70 23.60 -0.22
N GLU A 266 -0.37 23.57 -0.13
CA GLU A 266 0.54 23.44 -1.29
C GLU A 266 0.94 21.98 -1.53
N ILE A 267 1.27 21.64 -2.77
CA ILE A 267 1.89 20.36 -3.09
C ILE A 267 3.25 20.28 -2.38
N THR A 268 3.40 19.26 -1.54
CA THR A 268 4.59 18.99 -0.76
C THR A 268 5.20 17.68 -1.20
N LYS A 269 6.53 17.66 -1.40
CA LYS A 269 7.25 16.43 -1.77
C LYS A 269 7.79 15.74 -0.52
N ALA A 270 7.28 14.55 -0.24
CA ALA A 270 7.84 13.64 0.75
C ALA A 270 8.93 12.75 0.11
N GLN A 271 9.50 11.84 0.90
CA GLN A 271 10.53 10.90 0.42
C GLN A 271 10.02 9.94 -0.68
N SER A 272 8.74 9.54 -0.60
CA SER A 272 8.18 8.46 -1.44
C SER A 272 6.99 8.88 -2.30
N GLU A 273 6.46 10.10 -2.08
CA GLU A 273 5.28 10.61 -2.79
C GLU A 273 5.15 12.13 -2.68
N GLU A 274 4.25 12.69 -3.48
CA GLU A 274 3.76 14.06 -3.33
C GLU A 274 2.41 14.02 -2.62
N PHE A 275 2.17 14.95 -1.72
CA PHE A 275 0.94 15.04 -0.93
C PHE A 275 0.51 16.51 -0.77
N ILE A 276 -0.74 16.76 -0.40
CA ILE A 276 -1.24 18.11 -0.12
C ILE A 276 -1.88 18.12 1.27
N PRO A 277 -1.29 18.81 2.27
CA PRO A 277 -1.93 18.95 3.56
C PRO A 277 -3.16 19.86 3.47
N LEU A 278 -4.16 19.60 4.31
CA LEU A 278 -5.25 20.53 4.58
C LEU A 278 -4.82 21.51 5.68
N ILE A 279 -4.90 22.80 5.41
CA ILE A 279 -4.56 23.84 6.38
C ILE A 279 -5.78 24.11 7.25
N ILE A 280 -5.70 23.80 8.54
CA ILE A 280 -6.78 24.11 9.49
C ILE A 280 -6.85 25.64 9.62
N ARG A 281 -8.05 26.19 9.39
CA ARG A 281 -8.35 27.61 9.56
C ARG A 281 -9.05 27.88 10.87
N GLU A 282 -9.96 26.99 11.23
CA GLU A 282 -10.81 27.14 12.41
C GLU A 282 -11.09 25.77 13.03
N VAL A 283 -11.16 25.75 14.36
CA VAL A 283 -11.60 24.59 15.14
C VAL A 283 -12.92 24.97 15.80
N TYR A 284 -14.01 24.37 15.35
CA TYR A 284 -15.35 24.59 15.89
C TYR A 284 -15.53 23.94 17.26
N GLU A 285 -15.05 22.70 17.39
CA GLU A 285 -15.17 21.94 18.63
C GLU A 285 -14.02 20.93 18.77
N SER A 286 -13.65 20.64 20.03
CA SER A 286 -12.66 19.61 20.39
C SER A 286 -13.24 18.72 21.49
N ARG A 287 -13.19 17.41 21.27
CA ARG A 287 -13.75 16.37 22.13
C ARG A 287 -12.71 15.30 22.45
N PHE A 288 -12.77 14.76 23.66
CA PHE A 288 -12.01 13.58 24.05
C PHE A 288 -12.83 12.32 23.77
N ASN A 289 -12.28 11.43 22.95
CA ASN A 289 -12.91 10.17 22.57
C ASN A 289 -12.15 8.97 23.16
N PRO A 290 -12.57 8.43 24.33
CA PRO A 290 -11.89 7.31 24.96
C PRO A 290 -12.28 5.94 24.39
N THR A 291 -13.16 5.89 23.38
CA THR A 291 -13.73 4.63 22.88
C THR A 291 -12.65 3.71 22.30
N GLU A 292 -12.82 2.41 22.49
CA GLU A 292 -11.92 1.41 21.92
C GLU A 292 -11.88 1.51 20.38
N VAL A 293 -10.68 1.39 19.81
CA VAL A 293 -10.50 1.30 18.36
C VAL A 293 -10.39 -0.19 18.05
N PRO A 294 -11.34 -0.77 17.31
CA PRO A 294 -11.29 -2.19 16.98
C PRO A 294 -10.05 -2.48 16.11
N ASN A 295 -9.33 -3.57 16.42
CA ASN A 295 -8.13 -4.01 15.72
C ASN A 295 -7.09 -2.88 15.51
N PRO A 296 -6.58 -2.24 16.58
CA PRO A 296 -5.65 -1.14 16.42
C PRO A 296 -4.35 -1.67 15.79
N GLN A 297 -4.09 -1.31 14.53
CA GLN A 297 -2.76 -1.48 13.95
C GLN A 297 -1.81 -0.53 14.67
N ASN A 298 -0.93 -1.07 15.51
CA ASN A 298 0.03 -0.25 16.24
C ASN A 298 1.28 -0.02 15.39
N ASP A 299 1.13 0.86 14.41
CA ASP A 299 2.25 1.31 13.56
C ASP A 299 2.96 2.54 14.16
N ILE A 300 2.67 2.87 15.44
CA ILE A 300 3.30 3.97 16.17
C ILE A 300 4.69 3.50 16.65
N PRO A 301 5.78 4.20 16.28
CA PRO A 301 7.11 3.89 16.79
C PRO A 301 7.14 3.84 18.32
N PRO A 302 7.85 2.86 18.93
CA PRO A 302 7.81 2.62 20.38
C PRO A 302 8.39 3.78 21.22
N ASN A 303 9.13 4.70 20.60
CA ASN A 303 9.70 5.89 21.22
C ASN A 303 8.80 7.13 21.13
N ILE A 304 7.66 7.04 20.43
CA ILE A 304 6.67 8.12 20.35
C ILE A 304 5.68 8.00 21.50
N PHE A 305 5.39 9.12 22.15
CA PHE A 305 4.37 9.18 23.19
C PHE A 305 3.01 8.76 22.64
N ASN A 306 2.32 7.82 23.28
CA ASN A 306 0.98 7.40 22.90
C ASN A 306 -0.03 7.74 24.00
N LEU A 307 -1.00 8.59 23.66
CA LEU A 307 -2.02 9.07 24.59
C LEU A 307 -2.84 7.92 25.21
N ARG A 308 -3.12 6.86 24.45
CA ARG A 308 -3.91 5.70 24.92
C ARG A 308 -3.24 4.90 26.04
N GLU A 309 -1.92 4.96 26.16
CA GLU A 309 -1.19 4.29 27.25
C GLU A 309 -1.34 5.01 28.59
N HIS A 310 -2.02 6.16 28.60
CA HIS A 310 -2.12 7.03 29.76
C HIS A 310 -3.54 7.23 30.28
N PHE A 311 -4.53 6.51 29.75
CA PHE A 311 -5.89 6.45 30.30
C PHE A 311 -6.49 5.05 30.16
N VAL A 312 -7.49 4.74 31.00
CA VAL A 312 -8.21 3.47 30.96
C VAL A 312 -9.40 3.60 30.02
N ILE A 313 -9.52 2.67 29.07
CA ILE A 313 -10.71 2.55 28.23
C ILE A 313 -11.81 1.93 29.08
N ASN A 314 -12.86 2.68 29.38
CA ASN A 314 -14.04 2.13 30.04
C ASN A 314 -14.83 1.29 29.04
N THR A 315 -14.69 -0.03 29.10
CA THR A 315 -15.44 -1.00 28.28
C THR A 315 -16.93 -1.14 28.68
N ASN A 316 -17.38 -0.42 29.71
CA ASN A 316 -18.76 -0.48 30.20
C ASN A 316 -19.62 0.66 29.63
N VAL A 317 -19.93 0.58 28.33
CA VAL A 317 -21.14 1.20 27.77
C VAL A 317 -21.76 0.19 26.81
N ASN A 318 -22.34 -0.87 27.37
CA ASN A 318 -23.43 -1.69 26.82
C ASN A 318 -23.67 -2.91 27.72
N ALA A 319 -24.28 -2.65 28.88
CA ALA A 319 -25.06 -3.62 29.63
C ALA A 319 -26.11 -2.83 30.40
N ASN A 320 -27.15 -2.40 29.69
CA ASN A 320 -28.53 -2.19 30.13
C ASN A 320 -29.38 -1.72 28.95
#